data_AF-A0A9P6DCQ1-F1
#
_entry.id   AF-A0A9P6DCQ1-F1
#
_cell.length_a   1.000
_cell.length_b   1.000
_cell.length_c   1.000
_cell.angle_alpha   90.00
_cell.angle_beta   90.00
_cell.angle_gamma   90.00
#
_symmetry.space_group_name_H-M   'P 1'
#
loop_
_entity.id
_entity.type
_entity.pdbx_description
1 polymer ?
#
loop_
_entity_poly.entity_id
_entity_poly.type
_entity_poly.pdbx_seq_one_letter_code
_entity_poly.pdbx_strand_id
1 'polypeptide(L)'
;MNSGVQNLVISLGAMQVARKIPFDDPEVLTYVRIGYVVSQIIILGVYYYITLVIKKKNDQTVLKYVDAPNAMTQEPGALVTTTVKDYDLAETSKLIRSAYMGIAMMGFLHGYLKFTQPLFIQALMGLKNLYDAKPVALHLLGKPAEGDLKRPFKSPPGMFGMATPAPATDAAAIAEAEKRVGSKEE
;
A
#
# COMPACT_ATOMS: atom_id res chain seq x y z
N MET A 1 -16.45 5.73 -8.89
CA MET A 1 -16.48 6.48 -7.61
C MET A 1 -15.05 6.84 -7.24
N ASN A 2 -14.79 8.03 -6.71
CA ASN A 2 -13.47 8.40 -6.20
C ASN A 2 -13.09 7.44 -5.05
N SER A 3 -11.85 6.91 -5.05
CA SER A 3 -11.35 5.97 -4.04
C SER A 3 -11.47 6.52 -2.62
N GLY A 4 -11.32 7.84 -2.44
CA GLY A 4 -11.54 8.51 -1.16
C GLY A 4 -12.99 8.40 -0.66
N VAL A 5 -13.98 8.57 -1.55
CA VAL A 5 -15.41 8.45 -1.20
C VAL A 5 -15.75 7.00 -0.85
N GLN A 6 -15.22 6.04 -1.60
CA GLN A 6 -15.43 4.61 -1.32
C GLN A 6 -14.82 4.20 0.03
N ASN A 7 -13.61 4.68 0.34
CA ASN A 7 -12.97 4.45 1.65
C ASN A 7 -13.80 5.03 2.80
N LEU A 8 -14.34 6.24 2.62
CA LEU A 8 -15.19 6.88 3.63
C LEU A 8 -16.50 6.12 3.84
N VAL A 9 -17.19 5.71 2.76
CA VAL A 9 -18.45 4.96 2.86
C VAL A 9 -18.23 3.62 3.55
N ILE A 10 -17.15 2.91 3.21
CA ILE A 10 -16.85 1.61 3.82
C ILE A 10 -16.42 1.78 5.27
N SER A 11 -15.62 2.78 5.61
CA SER A 11 -15.22 3.00 7.01
C SER A 11 -16.40 3.40 7.90
N LEU A 12 -17.29 4.27 7.42
CA LEU A 12 -18.52 4.65 8.12
C LEU A 12 -19.47 3.45 8.27
N GLY A 13 -19.67 2.67 7.20
CA GLY A 13 -20.47 1.46 7.25
C GLY A 13 -19.90 0.42 8.23
N ALA A 14 -18.60 0.17 8.17
CA ALA A 14 -17.90 -0.75 9.07
C ALA A 14 -18.01 -0.29 10.53
N MET A 15 -17.93 1.01 10.80
CA MET A 15 -18.10 1.56 12.15
C MET A 15 -19.53 1.35 12.69
N GLN A 16 -20.56 1.51 11.84
CA GLN A 16 -21.94 1.26 12.26
C GLN A 16 -22.17 -0.23 12.57
N VAL A 17 -21.59 -1.13 11.78
CA VAL A 17 -21.64 -2.58 12.07
C VAL A 17 -20.87 -2.88 13.35
N ALA A 18 -19.67 -2.34 13.53
CA ALA A 18 -18.85 -2.54 14.72
C ALA A 18 -19.61 -2.18 16.00
N ARG A 19 -20.37 -1.07 16.01
CA ARG A 19 -21.18 -0.68 17.18
C ARG A 19 -22.28 -1.68 17.56
N LYS A 20 -22.68 -2.56 16.63
CA LYS A 20 -23.69 -3.59 16.88
C LYS A 20 -23.10 -4.93 17.30
N ILE A 21 -21.77 -5.09 17.27
CA ILE A 21 -21.10 -6.32 17.67
C ILE A 21 -20.90 -6.29 19.19
N PRO A 22 -21.37 -7.30 19.94
CA PRO A 22 -21.14 -7.39 21.37
C PRO A 22 -19.72 -7.86 21.66
N PHE A 23 -18.75 -6.95 21.66
CA PHE A 23 -17.33 -7.27 21.91
C PHE A 23 -17.04 -7.71 23.35
N ASP A 24 -17.98 -7.50 24.27
CA ASP A 24 -17.87 -7.93 25.68
C ASP A 24 -18.19 -9.42 25.85
N ASP A 25 -18.85 -10.03 24.87
CA ASP A 25 -19.07 -11.48 24.84
C ASP A 25 -17.73 -12.18 24.48
N PRO A 26 -17.19 -13.04 25.37
CA PRO A 26 -15.93 -13.74 25.14
C PRO A 26 -15.89 -14.60 23.88
N GLU A 27 -17.04 -15.18 23.49
CA GLU A 27 -17.14 -16.03 22.31
C GLU A 27 -17.06 -15.17 21.03
N VAL A 28 -17.86 -14.10 20.97
CA VAL A 28 -17.84 -13.14 19.85
C VAL A 28 -16.46 -12.50 19.71
N LEU A 29 -15.84 -12.11 20.82
CA LEU A 29 -14.50 -11.56 20.83
C LEU A 29 -13.45 -12.54 20.27
N THR A 30 -13.60 -13.83 20.58
CA THR A 30 -12.72 -14.88 20.05
C THR A 30 -12.89 -15.01 18.54
N TYR A 31 -14.11 -15.01 18.03
CA TYR A 31 -14.36 -15.01 16.59
C TYR A 31 -13.80 -13.79 15.87
N VAL A 32 -13.91 -12.59 16.45
CA VAL A 32 -13.30 -11.37 15.89
C VAL A 32 -11.77 -11.49 15.82
N ARG A 33 -11.13 -12.03 16.86
CA ARG A 33 -9.68 -12.29 16.87
C ARG A 33 -9.28 -13.28 15.80
N ILE A 34 -10.02 -14.38 15.65
CA ILE A 34 -9.78 -15.38 14.60
C ILE A 34 -9.93 -14.73 13.22
N GLY A 35 -11.01 -13.98 12.99
CA GLY A 35 -11.25 -13.28 11.73
C GLY A 35 -10.12 -12.31 11.39
N TYR A 36 -9.63 -11.56 12.38
CA TYR A 36 -8.46 -10.71 12.21
C TYR A 36 -7.21 -11.52 11.81
N VAL A 37 -6.85 -12.56 12.56
CA VAL A 37 -5.67 -13.40 12.25
C VAL A 37 -5.77 -14.01 10.85
N VAL A 38 -6.93 -14.57 10.48
CA VAL A 38 -7.18 -15.12 9.15
C VAL A 38 -7.00 -14.05 8.08
N SER A 39 -7.52 -12.83 8.29
CA SER A 39 -7.33 -11.73 7.33
C SER A 39 -5.85 -11.40 7.14
N GLN A 40 -5.05 -11.39 8.21
CA GLN A 40 -3.62 -11.10 8.13
C GLN A 40 -2.85 -12.19 7.38
N ILE A 41 -3.20 -13.46 7.61
CA ILE A 41 -2.64 -14.60 6.88
C ILE A 41 -2.94 -14.49 5.39
N ILE A 42 -4.19 -14.14 5.02
CA ILE A 42 -4.58 -13.93 3.62
C ILE A 42 -3.76 -12.79 2.99
N ILE A 43 -3.66 -11.65 3.67
CA ILE A 43 -2.92 -10.47 3.18
C ILE A 43 -1.46 -10.80 2.93
N LEU A 44 -0.77 -11.36 3.94
CA LEU A 44 0.65 -11.70 3.82
C LEU A 44 0.87 -12.84 2.81
N GLY A 45 -0.02 -13.84 2.79
CA GLY A 45 0.04 -14.95 1.84
C GLY A 45 -0.08 -14.47 0.39
N VAL A 46 -0.99 -13.54 0.10
CA VAL A 46 -1.14 -12.94 -1.24
C VAL A 46 0.09 -12.13 -1.63
N TYR A 47 0.64 -11.29 -0.74
CA TYR A 47 1.85 -10.53 -1.05
C TYR A 47 3.07 -11.43 -1.25
N TYR A 48 3.19 -12.50 -0.47
CA TYR A 48 4.23 -13.51 -0.66
C TYR A 48 4.09 -14.20 -2.02
N TYR A 49 2.88 -14.62 -2.39
CA TYR A 49 2.60 -15.21 -3.70
C TYR A 49 2.96 -14.25 -4.84
N ILE A 50 2.56 -12.98 -4.76
CA ILE A 50 2.90 -11.95 -5.76
C ILE A 50 4.42 -11.78 -5.89
N THR A 51 5.15 -11.82 -4.78
CA THR A 51 6.63 -11.76 -4.80
C THR A 51 7.21 -12.91 -5.62
N LEU A 52 6.66 -14.12 -5.51
CA LEU A 52 7.07 -15.27 -6.32
C LEU A 52 6.72 -15.08 -7.80
N VAL A 53 5.52 -14.57 -8.10
CA VAL A 53 5.07 -14.28 -9.48
C VAL A 53 5.99 -13.26 -10.16
N ILE A 54 6.32 -12.15 -9.48
CA ILE A 54 7.22 -11.12 -10.01
C ILE A 54 8.61 -11.70 -10.29
N LYS A 55 9.18 -12.44 -9.34
CA LYS A 55 10.50 -13.09 -9.50
C LYS A 55 10.50 -14.07 -10.66
N LYS A 56 9.43 -14.85 -10.82
CA LYS A 56 9.27 -15.80 -11.94
C LYS A 56 9.15 -15.08 -13.29
N LYS A 57 8.42 -13.97 -13.36
CA LYS A 57 8.26 -13.16 -14.58
C LYS A 57 9.57 -12.51 -15.01
N ASN A 58 10.40 -12.11 -14.05
CA ASN A 58 11.75 -11.56 -14.24
C ASN A 58 11.83 -10.43 -15.30
N ASP A 59 10.86 -9.52 -15.31
CA ASP A 59 10.80 -8.44 -16.30
C ASP A 59 11.93 -7.42 -16.09
N GLN A 60 12.91 -7.42 -16.99
CA GLN A 60 14.09 -6.53 -16.95
C GLN A 60 13.90 -5.23 -17.73
N THR A 61 12.68 -4.88 -18.14
CA THR A 61 12.42 -3.61 -18.82
C THR A 61 12.84 -2.45 -17.92
N VAL A 62 13.69 -1.57 -18.45
CA VAL A 62 14.24 -0.43 -17.70
C VAL A 62 13.16 0.62 -17.47
N LEU A 63 13.07 1.08 -16.23
CA LEU A 63 12.18 2.13 -15.77
C LEU A 63 13.05 3.28 -15.25
N LYS A 64 12.92 4.45 -15.87
CA LYS A 64 13.52 5.70 -15.40
C LYS A 64 12.42 6.67 -14.97
N TYR A 65 12.55 7.21 -13.77
CA TYR A 65 11.61 8.18 -13.24
C TYR A 65 12.26 9.01 -12.14
N VAL A 66 11.63 10.13 -11.77
CA VAL A 66 12.06 10.94 -10.63
C VAL A 66 11.10 10.65 -9.48
N ASP A 67 11.65 10.22 -8.34
CA ASP A 67 10.86 9.95 -7.14
C ASP A 67 10.09 11.20 -6.68
N ALA A 68 9.01 10.98 -5.94
CA ALA A 68 8.27 12.09 -5.35
C ALA A 68 9.15 12.88 -4.37
N PRO A 69 9.19 14.22 -4.42
CA PRO A 69 9.96 15.02 -3.47
C PRO A 69 9.50 14.75 -2.04
N ASN A 70 10.46 14.61 -1.14
CA ASN A 70 10.16 14.37 0.26
C ASN A 70 9.62 15.66 0.89
N ALA A 71 8.33 15.66 1.23
CA ALA A 71 7.64 16.81 1.81
C ALA A 71 8.27 17.30 3.13
N MET A 72 9.05 16.45 3.82
CA MET A 72 9.65 16.75 5.11
C MET A 72 11.06 17.35 4.99
N THR A 73 11.81 17.01 3.95
CA THR A 73 13.18 17.53 3.73
C THR A 73 13.27 18.60 2.64
N GLN A 74 12.17 18.83 1.90
CA GLN A 74 12.13 19.72 0.72
C GLN A 74 13.18 19.40 -0.35
N GLU A 75 13.81 18.23 -0.28
CA GLU A 75 14.78 17.81 -1.27
C GLU A 75 14.08 17.44 -2.58
N PRO A 76 14.66 17.85 -3.73
CA PRO A 76 14.13 17.45 -5.02
C PRO A 76 14.13 15.93 -5.15
N GLY A 77 13.15 15.42 -5.90
CA GLY A 77 13.04 13.98 -6.18
C GLY A 77 14.32 13.41 -6.78
N ALA A 78 14.71 12.23 -6.31
CA ALA A 78 15.89 11.53 -6.80
C ALA A 78 15.59 10.89 -8.16
N LEU A 79 16.54 10.92 -9.09
CA LEU A 79 16.47 10.13 -10.31
C LEU A 79 16.62 8.65 -9.95
N VAL A 80 15.61 7.86 -10.29
CA VAL A 80 15.60 6.42 -10.10
C VAL A 80 15.68 5.74 -11.45
N THR A 81 16.72 4.92 -11.64
CA THR A 81 16.82 3.96 -12.73
C THR A 81 16.70 2.56 -12.14
N THR A 82 15.68 1.80 -12.55
CA THR A 82 15.40 0.47 -12.02
C THR A 82 14.81 -0.42 -13.11
N THR A 83 14.46 -1.67 -12.80
CA THR A 83 13.72 -2.56 -13.70
C THR A 83 12.26 -2.68 -13.24
N VAL A 84 11.36 -3.09 -14.14
CA VAL A 84 9.97 -3.41 -13.79
C VAL A 84 9.88 -4.42 -12.65
N LYS A 85 10.71 -5.48 -12.69
CA LYS A 85 10.80 -6.48 -11.62
C LYS A 85 11.17 -5.84 -10.29
N ASP A 86 12.26 -5.08 -10.24
CA ASP A 86 12.78 -4.53 -8.99
C ASP A 86 11.85 -3.47 -8.41
N TYR A 87 11.21 -2.67 -9.27
CA TYR A 87 10.17 -1.73 -8.89
C TYR A 87 8.97 -2.43 -8.23
N ASP A 88 8.42 -3.47 -8.87
CA ASP A 88 7.26 -4.18 -8.33
C ASP A 88 7.58 -4.94 -7.04
N LEU A 89 8.81 -5.47 -6.92
CA LEU A 89 9.29 -6.07 -5.67
C LEU A 89 9.42 -5.04 -4.55
N ALA A 90 9.92 -3.84 -4.85
CA ALA A 90 10.02 -2.75 -3.89
C ALA A 90 8.63 -2.31 -3.41
N GLU A 91 7.67 -2.13 -4.32
CA GLU A 91 6.29 -1.79 -3.98
C GLU A 91 5.61 -2.87 -3.14
N THR A 92 5.79 -4.15 -3.50
CA THR A 92 5.27 -5.28 -2.71
C THR A 92 5.92 -5.34 -1.32
N SER A 93 7.22 -5.03 -1.21
CA SER A 93 7.93 -4.99 0.07
C SER A 93 7.44 -3.85 0.98
N LYS A 94 7.08 -2.68 0.42
CA LYS A 94 6.44 -1.59 1.17
C LYS A 94 5.11 -2.04 1.78
N LEU A 95 4.29 -2.77 1.02
CA LEU A 95 3.02 -3.32 1.49
C LEU A 95 3.20 -4.36 2.61
N ILE A 96 4.18 -5.26 2.46
CA ILE A 96 4.51 -6.26 3.48
C ILE A 96 4.96 -5.57 4.79
N ARG A 97 5.87 -4.58 4.69
CA ARG A 97 6.31 -3.81 5.86
C ARG A 97 5.14 -3.08 6.53
N SER A 98 4.25 -2.47 5.74
CA SER A 98 3.05 -1.82 6.26
C SER A 98 2.12 -2.80 6.99
N ALA A 99 1.92 -4.00 6.44
CA ALA A 99 1.14 -5.05 7.09
C ALA A 99 1.74 -5.46 8.44
N TYR A 100 3.06 -5.70 8.51
CA TYR A 100 3.73 -6.03 9.79
C TYR A 100 3.63 -4.90 10.81
N MET A 101 3.80 -3.64 10.40
CA MET A 101 3.60 -2.50 11.29
C MET A 101 2.16 -2.41 11.80
N GLY A 102 1.17 -2.68 10.94
CA GLY A 102 -0.24 -2.75 11.33
C GLY A 102 -0.53 -3.89 12.30
N ILE A 103 0.10 -5.05 12.13
CA ILE A 103 -0.01 -6.19 13.06
C ILE A 103 0.61 -5.83 14.41
N ALA A 104 1.79 -5.24 14.42
CA ALA A 104 2.47 -4.82 15.65
C ALA A 104 1.64 -3.77 16.42
N MET A 105 1.14 -2.76 15.70
CA MET A 105 0.26 -1.74 16.27
C MET A 105 -1.01 -2.36 16.85
N MET A 106 -1.67 -3.28 16.15
CA MET A 106 -2.85 -3.96 16.69
C MET A 106 -2.54 -4.88 17.86
N GLY A 107 -1.39 -5.55 17.84
CA GLY A 107 -0.90 -6.33 18.98
C GLY A 107 -0.81 -5.47 20.23
N PHE A 108 -0.30 -4.24 20.10
CA PHE A 108 -0.27 -3.26 21.18
C PHE A 108 -1.66 -2.76 21.58
N LEU A 109 -2.46 -2.24 20.64
CA LEU A 109 -3.78 -1.67 20.94
C LEU A 109 -4.74 -2.68 21.56
N HIS A 110 -4.83 -3.88 20.99
CA HIS A 110 -5.72 -4.92 21.48
C HIS A 110 -5.16 -5.66 22.70
N GLY A 111 -3.88 -6.01 22.66
CA GLY A 111 -3.23 -6.78 23.72
C GLY A 111 -3.02 -5.98 25.00
N TYR A 112 -2.47 -4.77 24.87
CA TYR A 112 -2.11 -3.89 25.99
C TYR A 112 -3.24 -2.91 26.34
N LEU A 113 -3.72 -2.10 25.39
CA LEU A 113 -4.74 -1.08 25.66
C LEU A 113 -6.18 -1.61 25.72
N LYS A 114 -6.39 -2.90 25.43
CA LYS A 114 -7.72 -3.55 25.34
C LYS A 114 -8.68 -2.87 24.35
N PHE A 115 -8.13 -2.11 23.40
CA PHE A 115 -8.91 -1.43 22.39
C PHE A 115 -9.27 -2.42 21.27
N THR A 116 -10.49 -2.97 21.34
CA THR A 116 -10.89 -4.14 20.57
C THR A 116 -11.58 -3.80 19.24
N GLN A 117 -12.41 -2.75 19.23
CA GLN A 117 -13.18 -2.34 18.04
C GLN A 117 -12.32 -2.19 16.77
N PRO A 118 -11.08 -1.67 16.83
CA PRO A 118 -10.21 -1.58 15.65
C PRO A 118 -9.86 -2.92 15.01
N LEU A 119 -9.87 -4.05 15.73
CA LEU A 119 -9.58 -5.37 15.14
C LEU A 119 -10.55 -5.70 14.01
N PHE A 120 -11.84 -5.48 14.22
CA PHE A 120 -12.87 -5.78 13.23
C PHE A 120 -12.75 -4.87 12.01
N ILE A 121 -12.60 -3.55 12.25
CA ILE A 121 -12.47 -2.57 11.17
C ILE A 121 -11.19 -2.83 10.37
N GLN A 122 -10.07 -3.12 11.03
CA GLN A 122 -8.81 -3.40 10.37
C GLN A 122 -8.82 -4.72 9.60
N ALA A 123 -9.52 -5.75 10.07
CA ALA A 123 -9.70 -6.98 9.30
C ALA A 123 -10.41 -6.70 7.96
N LEU A 124 -11.51 -5.95 8.00
CA LEU A 124 -12.26 -5.57 6.80
C LEU A 124 -11.47 -4.64 5.88
N MET A 125 -10.92 -3.56 6.43
CA MET A 125 -10.15 -2.58 5.65
C MET A 125 -8.85 -3.17 5.13
N GLY A 126 -8.21 -4.09 5.86
CA GLY A 126 -7.02 -4.80 5.41
C GLY A 126 -7.30 -5.61 4.14
N LEU A 127 -8.41 -6.35 4.10
CA LEU A 127 -8.82 -7.11 2.91
C LEU A 127 -9.20 -6.19 1.73
N LYS A 128 -9.86 -5.06 2.01
CA LYS A 128 -10.14 -4.06 0.99
C LYS A 128 -8.84 -3.48 0.41
N ASN A 129 -7.93 -3.06 1.27
CA ASN A 129 -6.65 -2.47 0.88
C ASN A 129 -5.80 -3.49 0.09
N LEU A 130 -5.88 -4.77 0.44
CA LEU A 130 -5.29 -5.85 -0.35
C LEU A 130 -5.86 -5.88 -1.77
N TYR A 131 -7.19 -5.84 -1.92
CA TYR A 131 -7.84 -5.82 -3.23
C TYR A 131 -7.44 -4.59 -4.07
N ASP A 132 -7.30 -3.44 -3.43
CA ASP A 132 -6.92 -2.18 -4.09
C ASP A 132 -5.42 -2.06 -4.36
N ALA A 133 -4.59 -2.96 -3.83
CA ALA A 133 -3.15 -2.90 -4.00
C ALA A 133 -2.78 -3.09 -5.48
N LYS A 134 -2.03 -2.13 -6.03
CA LYS A 134 -1.62 -2.17 -7.45
C LYS A 134 -0.83 -3.44 -7.83
N PRO A 135 0.09 -3.97 -6.99
CA PRO A 135 0.72 -5.26 -7.27
C PRO A 135 -0.27 -6.42 -7.37
N VAL A 136 -1.37 -6.41 -6.59
CA VAL A 136 -2.43 -7.42 -6.67
C VAL A 136 -3.18 -7.31 -8.00
N ALA A 137 -3.54 -6.09 -8.41
CA ALA A 137 -4.18 -5.85 -9.70
C ALA A 137 -3.35 -6.35 -10.89
N LEU A 138 -2.03 -6.14 -10.86
CA LEU A 138 -1.13 -6.53 -11.95
C LEU A 138 -0.79 -8.01 -11.98
N HIS A 139 -0.46 -8.60 -10.83
CA HIS A 139 0.16 -9.93 -10.77
C HIS A 139 -0.79 -11.04 -10.32
N LEU A 140 -1.85 -10.71 -9.60
CA LEU A 140 -2.89 -11.67 -9.22
C LEU A 140 -4.11 -11.57 -10.13
N LEU A 141 -4.58 -10.35 -10.44
CA LEU A 141 -5.76 -10.13 -11.28
C LEU A 141 -5.43 -9.99 -12.78
N GLY A 142 -4.15 -9.94 -13.14
CA GLY A 142 -3.70 -9.91 -14.54
C GLY A 142 -4.09 -8.66 -15.33
N LYS A 143 -4.39 -7.54 -14.65
CA LYS A 143 -4.77 -6.29 -15.33
C LYS A 143 -3.58 -5.71 -16.10
N PRO A 144 -3.80 -5.05 -17.26
CA PRO A 144 -2.73 -4.41 -18.01
C PRO A 144 -2.13 -3.23 -17.24
N ALA A 145 -0.85 -2.94 -17.47
CA ALA A 145 -0.11 -1.86 -16.81
C ALA A 145 -0.38 -0.49 -17.45
N GLU A 146 -1.66 -0.11 -17.51
CA GLU A 146 -2.15 1.10 -18.14
C GLU A 146 -2.90 1.97 -17.13
N GLY A 147 -3.11 3.26 -17.47
CA GLY A 147 -3.79 4.21 -16.59
C GLY A 147 -3.15 4.30 -15.21
N ASP A 148 -3.92 4.01 -14.16
CA ASP A 148 -3.47 4.05 -12.76
C ASP A 148 -2.51 2.92 -12.36
N LEU A 149 -2.42 1.86 -13.18
CA LEU A 149 -1.50 0.73 -13.03
C LEU A 149 -0.21 0.91 -13.84
N LYS A 150 -0.07 2.04 -14.57
CA LYS A 150 1.19 2.40 -15.20
C LYS A 150 2.24 2.69 -14.12
N ARG A 151 3.43 2.12 -14.30
CA ARG A 151 4.59 2.34 -13.43
C ARG A 151 5.32 3.63 -13.82
N PRO A 152 5.92 4.36 -12.88
CA PRO A 152 5.77 4.22 -11.42
C PRO A 152 4.33 4.56 -10.99
N PHE A 153 3.85 3.84 -9.98
CA PHE A 153 2.51 4.04 -9.45
C PHE A 153 2.33 5.43 -8.86
N LYS A 154 1.25 6.11 -9.25
CA LYS A 154 0.79 7.31 -8.55
C LYS A 154 0.46 6.96 -7.10
N SER A 155 0.95 7.78 -6.16
CA SER A 155 0.58 7.70 -4.75
C SER A 155 -0.94 7.84 -4.59
N PRO A 156 -1.57 7.07 -3.68
CA PRO A 156 -2.96 7.31 -3.34
C PRO A 156 -3.10 8.73 -2.75
N PRO A 157 -4.24 9.41 -2.99
CA PRO A 157 -4.51 10.70 -2.36
C PRO A 157 -4.38 10.56 -0.84
N GLY A 158 -3.78 11.54 -0.17
CA GLY A 158 -3.63 11.53 1.28
C GLY A 158 -4.99 11.46 1.99
N MET A 159 -4.98 11.03 3.26
CA MET A 159 -6.19 10.77 4.07
C MET A 159 -7.16 11.98 4.18
N PHE A 160 -6.71 13.18 3.83
CA PHE A 160 -7.47 14.43 3.83
C PHE A 160 -7.64 15.07 2.44
N GLY A 161 -7.48 14.32 1.35
CA GLY A 161 -7.56 14.87 -0.01
C GLY A 161 -6.39 15.80 -0.38
N MET A 162 -5.40 15.95 0.51
CA MET A 162 -4.13 16.57 0.16
C MET A 162 -3.45 15.72 -0.92
N ALA A 163 -3.14 16.37 -2.04
CA ALA A 163 -2.38 15.75 -3.11
C ALA A 163 -1.02 15.31 -2.57
N THR A 164 -0.78 14.00 -2.57
CA THR A 164 0.56 13.45 -2.35
C THR A 164 1.39 13.73 -3.61
N PRO A 165 2.61 14.27 -3.47
CA PRO A 165 3.49 14.47 -4.63
C PRO A 165 3.64 13.14 -5.38
N ALA A 166 3.41 13.17 -6.69
CA ALA A 166 3.53 12.00 -7.54
C ALA A 166 4.95 11.91 -8.13
N PRO A 167 5.45 10.70 -8.41
CA PRO A 167 6.69 10.54 -9.17
C PRO A 167 6.55 11.18 -10.56
N ALA A 168 7.59 11.88 -11.02
CA ALA A 168 7.62 12.50 -12.34
C ALA A 168 8.25 11.56 -13.38
N THR A 169 7.71 11.57 -14.60
CA THR A 169 8.12 10.64 -15.68
C THR A 169 8.34 11.32 -17.03
N ASP A 170 8.10 12.63 -17.11
CA ASP A 170 8.33 13.38 -18.34
C ASP A 170 9.82 13.56 -18.60
N ALA A 171 10.18 13.62 -19.88
CA ALA A 171 11.57 13.69 -20.32
C ALA A 171 12.28 14.95 -19.81
N ALA A 172 11.56 16.05 -19.60
CA ALA A 172 12.11 17.29 -19.08
C ALA A 172 12.53 17.13 -17.61
N ALA A 173 11.65 16.58 -16.76
CA ALA A 173 11.97 16.30 -15.36
C ALA A 173 13.13 15.31 -15.22
N ILE A 174 13.19 14.28 -16.08
CA ILE A 174 14.30 13.32 -16.09
C ILE A 174 15.60 13.99 -16.49
N ALA A 175 15.62 14.77 -17.59
CA ALA A 175 16.82 15.46 -18.05
C ALA A 175 17.33 16.51 -17.05
N GLU A 176 16.42 17.21 -16.37
CA GLU A 176 16.78 18.15 -15.30
C GLU A 176 17.38 17.42 -14.10
N ALA A 177 16.80 16.29 -13.70
CA ALA A 177 17.35 15.46 -12.63
C ALA A 177 18.72 14.87 -13.00
N GLU A 178 18.92 14.40 -14.23
CA GLU A 178 20.21 13.92 -14.74
C GLU A 178 21.29 15.02 -14.67
N LYS A 179 20.96 16.26 -15.06
CA LYS A 179 21.89 17.40 -14.95
C LYS A 179 22.33 17.70 -13.51
N ARG A 180 21.39 17.61 -12.55
CA ARG A 180 21.69 17.85 -11.11
C ARG A 180 22.62 16.80 -10.52
N VAL A 181 22.55 15.55 -10.98
CA VAL A 181 23.46 14.49 -10.55
C VAL A 181 24.87 14.76 -11.09
N GLY A 182 24.99 15.07 -12.40
CA GLY A 182 26.29 15.39 -13.01
C GLY A 182 26.99 16.60 -12.38
N SER A 183 26.24 17.64 -12.00
CA SER A 183 26.80 18.83 -11.34
C SER A 183 27.25 18.62 -9.89
N LYS A 184 26.91 17.48 -9.27
CA LYS A 184 27.38 17.12 -7.92
C LYS A 184 28.64 16.25 -7.95
N GLU A 185 28.98 15.68 -9.10
CA GLU A 185 30.17 14.84 -9.29
C GLU A 185 31.40 15.62 -9.80
N GLU A 186 31.25 16.90 -10.16
CA GLU A 186 32.34 17.88 -10.44
C GLU A 186 32.67 18.72 -9.21
#